data_AF-A0A0N1NNQ3-F1
#
_entry.id   AF-A0A0N1NNQ3-F1
#
_cell.length_a   1.000
_cell.length_b   1.000
_cell.length_c   1.000
_cell.angle_alpha   90.00
_cell.angle_beta   90.00
_cell.angle_gamma   90.00
#
_symmetry.space_group_name_H-M   'P 1'
#
loop_
_entity.id
_entity.type
_entity.pdbx_description
1 polymer ?
#
loop_
_entity_poly.entity_id
_entity_poly.type
_entity_poly.pdbx_seq_one_letter_code
_entity_poly.pdbx_strand_id
1 'polypeptide(L)' 'MLERYQPRTARLTSQLKCVVIHAETHERINVLPDRKSETLEAWMRNHSGTETVRRDGSASYAKAIRRALPEATQVSD' A
#
# COMPACT_ATOMS: atom_id res chain seq x y z
N MET A 1 -7.53 -2.81 50.31
CA MET A 1 -8.30 -3.17 49.10
C MET A 1 -7.42 -2.81 47.90
N LEU A 2 -6.69 -3.78 47.37
CA LEU A 2 -5.73 -3.60 46.28
C LEU A 2 -6.48 -3.77 44.95
N GLU A 3 -6.81 -2.67 44.29
CA GLU A 3 -7.36 -2.71 42.94
C GLU A 3 -6.23 -3.08 41.97
N ARG A 4 -6.36 -4.27 41.37
CA ARG A 4 -5.35 -4.87 40.53
C ARG A 4 -5.16 -4.04 39.26
N TYR A 5 -4.01 -3.41 39.12
CA TYR A 5 -3.50 -2.92 37.83
C TYR A 5 -3.42 -4.10 36.86
N GLN A 6 -4.31 -4.14 35.86
CA GLN A 6 -4.18 -5.04 34.72
C GLN A 6 -3.47 -4.26 33.59
N PRO A 7 -2.20 -4.56 33.26
CA PRO A 7 -1.58 -3.96 32.11
C PRO A 7 -2.35 -4.42 30.87
N ARG A 8 -2.97 -3.46 30.15
CA ARG A 8 -3.49 -3.69 28.80
C ARG A 8 -2.29 -4.00 27.90
N THR A 9 -1.94 -5.27 27.76
CA THR A 9 -1.12 -5.75 26.64
C THR A 9 -1.98 -5.74 25.38
N ALA A 10 -2.38 -4.54 24.95
CA ALA A 10 -2.79 -4.33 23.57
C ALA A 10 -1.54 -4.57 22.74
N ARG A 11 -1.35 -5.82 22.29
CA ARG A 11 -0.39 -6.13 21.24
C ARG A 11 -0.79 -5.22 20.08
N LEU A 12 -0.02 -4.15 19.87
CA LEU A 12 -0.12 -3.30 18.68
C LEU A 12 0.27 -4.22 17.52
N THR A 13 -0.67 -5.01 17.01
CA THR A 13 -0.54 -5.65 15.72
C THR A 13 -0.65 -4.50 14.72
N SER A 14 0.46 -3.81 14.49
CA SER A 14 0.52 -2.79 13.45
C SER A 14 0.17 -3.49 12.14
N GLN A 15 -1.07 -3.33 11.69
CA GLN A 15 -1.51 -3.84 10.40
C GLN A 15 -0.99 -2.86 9.36
N LEU A 16 0.16 -3.17 8.80
CA LEU A 16 0.74 -2.41 7.70
C LEU A 16 -0.17 -2.54 6.47
N LYS A 17 -0.55 -1.42 5.89
CA LYS A 17 -1.42 -1.33 4.70
C LYS A 17 -0.71 -0.55 3.60
N CYS A 18 -1.14 -0.76 2.35
CA CYS A 18 -0.71 0.05 1.22
C CYS A 18 -1.74 1.16 0.96
N VAL A 19 -1.31 2.41 0.93
CA VAL A 19 -2.16 3.55 0.60
C VAL A 19 -1.88 3.96 -0.83
N VAL A 20 -2.94 4.15 -1.61
CA VAL A 20 -2.84 4.72 -2.96
C VAL A 20 -3.41 6.13 -2.91
N ILE A 21 -2.60 7.08 -3.36
CA ILE A 21 -2.94 8.49 -3.44
C ILE A 21 -2.77 8.98 -4.88
N HIS A 22 -3.51 10.02 -5.22
CA HIS A 22 -3.24 10.78 -6.42
C HIS A 22 -1.97 11.60 -6.21
N ALA A 23 -1.01 11.48 -7.14
CA ALA A 23 0.31 12.09 -6.96
C ALA A 23 0.26 13.63 -6.92
N GLU A 24 -0.62 14.26 -7.71
CA GLU A 24 -0.70 15.73 -7.79
C GLU A 24 -1.61 16.36 -6.72
N THR A 25 -2.83 15.86 -6.56
CA THR A 25 -3.81 16.42 -5.63
C THR A 25 -3.62 15.96 -4.18
N HIS A 26 -2.78 14.94 -3.96
CA HIS A 26 -2.61 14.25 -2.67
C HIS A 26 -3.90 13.62 -2.11
N GLU A 27 -4.93 13.50 -2.94
CA GLU A 27 -6.18 12.87 -2.51
C GLU A 27 -6.00 11.38 -2.35
N ARG A 28 -6.60 10.83 -1.29
CA ARG A 28 -6.57 9.40 -1.02
C ARG A 28 -7.54 8.68 -1.96
N ILE A 29 -7.00 7.94 -2.91
CA ILE A 29 -7.78 7.10 -3.84
C ILE A 29 -8.25 5.83 -3.13
N ASN A 30 -7.33 5.13 -2.44
CA ASN A 30 -7.66 3.86 -1.79
C ASN A 30 -6.67 3.48 -0.66
N VAL A 31 -7.06 2.53 0.19
CA VAL A 31 -6.19 1.84 1.14
C VAL A 31 -6.39 0.34 0.95
N LEU A 32 -5.37 -0.33 0.43
CA LEU A 32 -5.40 -1.77 0.22
C LEU A 32 -5.40 -2.51 1.57
N PRO A 33 -6.04 -3.69 1.63
CA PRO A 33 -6.20 -4.44 2.87
C PRO A 33 -4.87 -4.95 3.46
N ASP A 34 -3.83 -5.10 2.64
CA ASP A 34 -2.50 -5.55 3.03
C ASP A 34 -1.39 -4.91 2.16
N ARG A 35 -0.14 -5.37 2.35
CA ARG A 35 1.04 -4.98 1.57
C ARG A 35 1.50 -6.07 0.59
N LYS A 36 0.62 -6.98 0.19
CA LYS A 36 0.99 -8.06 -0.74
C LYS A 36 1.07 -7.54 -2.16
N SER A 37 2.02 -8.07 -2.92
CA SER A 37 2.23 -7.69 -4.32
C SER A 37 1.04 -8.09 -5.20
N GLU A 38 0.41 -9.22 -4.88
CA GLU A 38 -0.77 -9.75 -5.56
C GLU A 38 -1.97 -8.82 -5.40
N THR A 39 -2.18 -8.30 -4.18
CA THR A 39 -3.24 -7.32 -3.88
C THR A 39 -3.04 -6.04 -4.66
N LEU A 40 -1.80 -5.53 -4.72
CA LEU A 40 -1.45 -4.34 -5.50
C LEU A 40 -1.62 -4.57 -7.01
N GLU A 41 -1.14 -5.71 -7.52
CA GLU A 41 -1.24 -6.06 -8.94
C GLU A 41 -2.71 -6.12 -9.38
N ALA A 42 -3.56 -6.81 -8.61
CA ALA A 42 -4.99 -6.91 -8.89
C ALA A 42 -5.68 -5.53 -8.87
N TRP A 43 -5.33 -4.68 -7.90
CA TRP A 43 -5.89 -3.33 -7.82
C TRP A 43 -5.50 -2.47 -9.03
N MET A 44 -4.22 -2.51 -9.43
CA MET A 44 -3.69 -1.75 -10.56
C MET A 44 -4.28 -2.21 -11.91
N ARG A 45 -4.55 -3.51 -12.09
CA ARG A 45 -5.23 -4.01 -13.31
C ARG A 45 -6.63 -3.45 -13.48
N ASN A 46 -7.34 -3.22 -12.38
CA ASN A 46 -8.67 -2.60 -12.38
C ASN A 46 -8.64 -1.07 -12.50
N HIS A 47 -7.47 -0.45 -12.30
CA HIS A 47 -7.23 0.99 -12.43
C HIS A 47 -6.21 1.24 -13.56
N SER A 48 -6.48 0.66 -14.74
CA SER A 48 -5.66 0.87 -15.93
C SER A 48 -5.81 2.31 -16.44
N GLY A 49 -4.71 2.88 -16.96
CA GLY A 49 -4.64 4.28 -17.39
C GLY A 49 -3.72 5.16 -16.54
N THR A 50 -3.10 4.62 -15.50
CA THR A 50 -2.05 5.33 -14.76
C THR A 50 -0.75 5.36 -15.56
N GLU A 51 -0.29 6.55 -15.94
CA GLU A 51 0.94 6.74 -16.72
C GLU A 51 2.21 6.71 -15.87
N THR A 52 2.15 7.25 -14.65
CA THR A 52 3.28 7.33 -13.72
C THR A 52 2.89 6.82 -12.33
N VAL A 53 3.71 5.93 -11.76
CA VAL A 53 3.51 5.37 -10.43
C VAL A 53 4.70 5.71 -9.53
N ARG A 54 4.46 6.52 -8.49
CA ARG A 54 5.41 6.72 -7.38
C ARG A 54 5.23 5.61 -6.35
N ARG A 55 6.30 4.93 -5.98
CA ARG A 55 6.26 3.80 -5.03
C ARG A 55 7.32 3.94 -3.94
N ASP A 56 7.10 3.26 -2.81
CA ASP A 56 8.18 2.99 -1.88
C ASP A 56 9.20 2.07 -2.57
N GLY A 57 10.49 2.14 -2.21
CA GLY A 57 11.60 1.41 -2.82
C GLY A 57 11.47 -0.12 -2.94
N SER A 58 10.34 -0.69 -2.54
CA SER A 58 9.98 -2.10 -2.63
C SER A 58 10.12 -2.69 -4.04
N ALA A 59 11.03 -3.66 -4.17
CA ALA A 59 11.21 -4.44 -5.39
C ALA A 59 9.99 -5.32 -5.71
N SER A 60 9.25 -5.77 -4.70
CA SER A 60 8.06 -6.60 -4.88
C SER A 60 6.92 -5.78 -5.51
N TYR A 61 6.75 -4.53 -5.08
CA TYR A 61 5.83 -3.58 -5.72
C TYR A 61 6.28 -3.24 -7.13
N ALA A 62 7.58 -3.01 -7.34
CA ALA A 62 8.09 -2.74 -8.68
C ALA A 62 7.74 -3.86 -9.68
N LYS A 63 7.82 -5.12 -9.24
CA LYS A 63 7.44 -6.29 -10.04
C LYS A 63 5.93 -6.37 -10.28
N ALA A 64 5.12 -6.13 -9.26
CA ALA A 64 3.66 -6.09 -9.39
C ALA A 64 3.20 -5.01 -10.38
N ILE A 65 3.75 -3.80 -10.27
CA ILE A 65 3.43 -2.69 -11.17
C ILE A 65 3.81 -3.03 -12.61
N ARG A 66 5.01 -3.60 -12.87
CA ARG A 66 5.39 -4.02 -14.25
C ARG A 66 4.42 -5.04 -14.86
N ARG A 67 3.84 -5.91 -14.04
CA ARG A 67 2.88 -6.92 -14.51
C ARG A 67 1.50 -6.34 -14.78
N ALA A 68 1.05 -5.42 -13.94
CA ALA A 68 -0.27 -4.81 -14.05
C ALA A 68 -0.31 -3.68 -15.09
N LEU A 69 0.73 -2.86 -15.13
CA LEU A 69 0.87 -1.63 -15.93
C LEU A 69 2.26 -1.61 -16.59
N PRO A 70 2.49 -2.41 -17.64
CA PRO A 70 3.81 -2.52 -18.28
C PRO A 70 4.29 -1.21 -18.90
N GLU A 71 3.36 -0.37 -19.36
CA GLU A 71 3.65 0.91 -19.99
C GLU A 71 3.82 2.07 -18.99
N ALA A 72 3.54 1.84 -17.69
CA ALA A 72 3.63 2.89 -16.68
C ALA A 72 5.08 3.16 -16.28
N THR A 73 5.45 4.43 -16.24
CA THR A 73 6.74 4.88 -15.71
C THR A 73 6.75 4.74 -14.19
N GLN A 74 7.77 4.08 -13.65
CA GLN A 74 7.92 3.91 -12.20
C GLN A 74 8.97 4.86 -11.64
N VAL A 75 8.59 5.64 -10.64
CA VAL A 75 9.50 6.49 -9.86
C VAL A 75 9.60 5.92 -8.45
N SER A 76 10.81 5.56 -8.04
CA SER A 76 11.09 5.16 -6.67
C SER A 76 11.47 6.40 -5.87
N ASP A 77 11.02 6.47 -4.62
CA ASP A 77 11.73 7.26 -3.59
C ASP A 77 13.13 6.67 -3.34
#